data_AF-A0A956SDJ6-F1
#
_entry.id   AF-A0A956SDJ6-F1
#
_cell.length_a   1.000
_cell.length_b   1.000
_cell.length_c   1.000
_cell.angle_alpha   90.00
_cell.angle_beta   90.00
_cell.angle_gamma   90.00
#
_symmetry.space_group_name_H-M   'P 1'
#
loop_
_entity.id
_entity.type
_entity.pdbx_description
1 polymer ?
#
loop_
_entity_poly.entity_id
_entity_poly.type
_entity_poly.pdbx_seq_one_letter_code
_entity_poly.pdbx_strand_id
1 'polypeptide(L)'
;MNLPPILENQLLWPAMVAATAAQVIKVITHVSTDGWAGASGRFWETGGMPSSHSAGVTALAFSAGLEVGWGSPTFAVAAVFAYIVIYDALGVRRAAGMHAALLNELVVQLRHLLD
;
A
#
# COMPACT_ATOMS: atom_id res chain seq x y z
N MET A 1 15.98 6.90 -31.03
CA MET A 1 14.54 6.64 -30.84
C MET A 1 14.07 7.60 -29.76
N ASN A 2 13.22 8.57 -30.08
CA ASN A 2 12.66 9.45 -29.06
C ASN A 2 11.71 8.61 -28.20
N LEU A 3 12.01 8.48 -26.91
CA LEU A 3 11.10 7.82 -25.99
C LEU A 3 9.84 8.70 -25.84
N PRO A 4 8.65 8.12 -25.66
CA PRO A 4 7.46 8.91 -25.36
C PRO A 4 7.68 9.76 -24.10
N PRO A 5 7.20 11.02 -24.04
CA PRO A 5 7.49 11.98 -22.96
C PRO A 5 7.16 11.48 -21.55
N ILE A 6 6.23 10.54 -21.43
CA ILE A 6 5.85 9.93 -20.14
C ILE A 6 6.98 9.07 -19.55
N LEU A 7 7.81 8.46 -20.39
CA LEU A 7 8.94 7.65 -19.94
C LEU A 7 10.14 8.51 -19.51
N GLU A 8 10.12 9.81 -19.82
CA GLU A 8 11.13 10.76 -19.35
C GLU A 8 10.74 11.40 -18.01
N ASN A 9 9.55 11.08 -17.48
CA ASN A 9 9.05 11.69 -16.25
C ASN A 9 9.81 11.16 -15.02
N GLN A 10 10.70 12.01 -14.50
CA GLN A 10 11.56 11.72 -13.35
C GLN A 10 10.80 11.51 -12.04
N LEU A 11 9.55 11.98 -11.92
CA LEU A 11 8.70 11.76 -10.75
C LEU A 11 7.93 10.44 -10.84
N LEU A 12 7.63 9.97 -12.06
CA LEU A 12 6.81 8.77 -12.28
C LEU A 12 7.56 7.50 -11.88
N TRP A 13 8.81 7.36 -12.30
CA TRP A 13 9.58 6.13 -12.09
C TRP A 13 9.83 5.79 -10.63
N PRO A 14 10.27 6.72 -9.75
CA PRO A 14 10.44 6.43 -8.33
C PRO A 14 9.14 5.95 -7.67
N ALA A 15 8.01 6.58 -8.02
CA ALA A 15 6.69 6.20 -7.51
C ALA A 15 6.30 4.78 -7.95
N MET A 16 6.48 4.44 -9.23
CA MET A 16 6.19 3.11 -9.76
C MET A 16 7.09 2.03 -9.18
N VAL A 17 8.40 2.31 -9.06
CA VAL A 17 9.37 1.37 -8.49
C VAL A 17 9.07 1.12 -7.02
N ALA A 18 8.78 2.16 -6.23
CA ALA A 18 8.44 2.00 -4.82
C ALA A 18 7.14 1.19 -4.61
N ALA A 19 6.11 1.47 -5.41
CA ALA A 19 4.85 0.73 -5.35
C ALA A 19 5.04 -0.75 -5.72
N THR A 20 5.84 -1.02 -6.75
CA THR A 20 6.16 -2.39 -7.19
C THR A 20 7.02 -3.12 -6.17
N ALA A 21 8.04 -2.46 -5.61
CA ALA A 21 8.89 -3.01 -4.57
C ALA A 21 8.09 -3.40 -3.32
N ALA A 22 7.14 -2.55 -2.89
CA ALA A 22 6.23 -2.89 -1.79
C ALA A 22 5.40 -4.15 -2.10
N GLN A 23 4.93 -4.31 -3.34
CA GLN A 23 4.21 -5.51 -3.75
C GLN A 23 5.11 -6.76 -3.76
N VAL A 24 6.36 -6.65 -4.20
CA VAL A 24 7.33 -7.75 -4.16
C VAL A 24 7.63 -8.17 -2.72
N ILE A 25 7.89 -7.20 -1.84
CA ILE A 25 8.13 -7.47 -0.41
C ILE A 25 6.93 -8.19 0.20
N LYS A 26 5.69 -7.76 -0.12
CA LYS A 26 4.46 -8.41 0.34
C LYS A 26 4.44 -9.89 -0.05
N VAL A 27 4.70 -10.20 -1.32
CA VAL A 27 4.75 -11.59 -1.81
C VAL A 27 5.78 -12.41 -1.04
N ILE A 28 6.98 -11.88 -0.83
CA ILE A 28 8.03 -12.55 -0.06
C ILE A 28 7.55 -12.83 1.37
N THR A 29 6.99 -11.84 2.06
CA THR A 29 6.52 -12.00 3.44
C THR A 29 5.41 -13.04 3.56
N HIS A 30 4.49 -13.11 2.60
CA HIS A 30 3.44 -14.13 2.62
C HIS A 30 3.98 -15.53 2.35
N VAL A 31 4.89 -15.68 1.38
CA VAL A 31 5.52 -16.98 1.11
C VAL A 31 6.33 -17.48 2.31
N SER A 32 7.01 -16.59 3.03
CA SER A 32 7.78 -16.95 4.23
C SER A 32 6.90 -17.34 5.43
N THR A 33 5.67 -16.84 5.51
CA THR A 33 4.78 -17.06 6.68
C THR A 33 3.79 -18.21 6.44
N ASP A 34 3.18 -18.27 5.25
CA ASP A 34 2.07 -19.20 4.93
C ASP A 34 2.53 -20.38 4.02
N GLY A 35 3.78 -20.37 3.55
CA GLY A 35 4.28 -21.29 2.53
C GLY A 35 3.71 -21.03 1.14
N TRP A 36 4.31 -21.62 0.09
CA TRP A 36 3.93 -21.37 -1.30
C TRP A 36 2.46 -21.73 -1.62
N ALA A 37 1.92 -22.77 -0.96
CA ALA A 37 0.54 -23.22 -1.16
C ALA A 37 -0.49 -22.25 -0.55
N GLY A 38 -0.17 -21.56 0.55
CA GLY A 38 -1.02 -20.52 1.14
C GLY A 38 -0.88 -19.16 0.44
N ALA A 39 0.29 -18.89 -0.17
CA ALA A 39 0.57 -17.61 -0.83
C ALA A 39 -0.09 -17.47 -2.22
N SER A 40 -0.28 -18.57 -2.97
CA SER A 40 -0.77 -18.53 -4.37
C SER A 40 -2.18 -17.93 -4.52
N GLY A 41 -3.07 -18.20 -3.56
CA GLY A 41 -4.43 -17.61 -3.53
C GLY A 41 -4.47 -16.15 -3.06
N ARG A 42 -3.42 -15.69 -2.36
CA ARG A 42 -3.33 -14.35 -1.76
C ARG A 42 -2.59 -13.34 -2.62
N PHE A 43 -2.04 -13.75 -3.76
CA PHE A 43 -1.39 -12.86 -4.72
C PHE A 43 -2.29 -11.70 -5.18
N TRP A 44 -3.61 -11.93 -5.21
CA TRP A 44 -4.63 -10.95 -5.59
C TRP A 44 -5.40 -10.36 -4.39
N GLU A 45 -5.07 -10.74 -3.15
CA GLU A 45 -5.73 -10.16 -1.97
C GLU A 45 -5.29 -8.71 -1.78
N THR A 46 -6.27 -7.81 -1.81
CA THR A 46 -6.12 -6.41 -1.45
C THR A 46 -6.25 -6.27 0.07
N GLY A 47 -5.28 -5.63 0.75
CA GLY A 47 -5.33 -5.36 2.20
C GLY A 47 -4.08 -5.68 3.03
N GLY A 48 -3.12 -6.45 2.49
CA GLY A 48 -1.88 -6.84 3.20
C GLY A 48 -0.85 -5.72 3.41
N MET A 49 0.10 -5.95 4.32
CA MET A 49 1.29 -5.10 4.55
C MET A 49 2.48 -5.62 3.74
N PRO A 50 3.37 -4.78 3.21
CA PRO A 50 3.33 -3.31 3.15
C PRO A 50 2.35 -2.76 2.08
N SER A 51 1.95 -1.48 2.22
CA SER A 51 1.02 -0.80 1.30
C SER A 51 1.74 -0.23 0.07
N SER A 52 1.39 -0.71 -1.11
CA SER A 52 1.94 -0.21 -2.39
C SER A 52 1.48 1.22 -2.71
N HIS A 53 0.24 1.56 -2.38
CA HIS A 53 -0.30 2.91 -2.58
C HIS A 53 0.44 3.92 -1.72
N SER A 54 0.64 3.62 -0.44
CA SER A 54 1.37 4.47 0.49
C SER A 54 2.85 4.61 0.09
N ALA A 55 3.49 3.53 -0.34
CA ALA A 55 4.86 3.56 -0.84
C ALA A 55 5.00 4.45 -2.09
N GLY A 56 4.09 4.29 -3.07
CA GLY A 56 4.11 5.06 -4.31
C GLY A 56 3.93 6.55 -4.11
N VAL A 57 2.92 6.97 -3.34
CA VAL A 57 2.66 8.40 -3.10
C VAL A 57 3.74 9.06 -2.24
N THR A 58 4.33 8.31 -1.30
CA THR A 58 5.46 8.82 -0.49
C THR A 58 6.68 9.04 -1.36
N ALA A 59 7.01 8.08 -2.23
CA ALA A 59 8.11 8.22 -3.18
C ALA A 59 7.86 9.37 -4.17
N LEU A 60 6.63 9.55 -4.66
CA LEU A 60 6.26 10.67 -5.53
C LEU A 60 6.49 12.02 -4.84
N ALA A 61 5.99 12.19 -3.61
CA ALA A 61 6.15 13.43 -2.86
C ALA A 61 7.62 13.72 -2.55
N PHE A 62 8.39 12.70 -2.17
CA PHE A 62 9.81 12.84 -1.89
C PHE A 62 10.61 13.21 -3.15
N SER A 63 10.36 12.53 -4.27
CA SER A 63 10.99 12.85 -5.56
C SER A 63 10.61 14.25 -6.05
N ALA A 64 9.35 14.68 -5.86
CA ALA A 64 8.96 16.06 -6.18
C ALA A 64 9.74 17.09 -5.35
N GLY A 65 9.98 16.80 -4.06
CA GLY A 65 10.79 17.65 -3.18
C GLY A 65 12.26 17.74 -3.62
N LEU A 66 12.84 16.63 -4.10
CA LEU A 66 14.22 16.58 -4.58
C LEU A 66 14.41 17.23 -5.97
N GLU A 67 13.54 16.90 -6.93
CA GLU A 67 13.71 17.29 -8.35
C GLU A 67 13.15 18.69 -8.64
N VAL A 68 11.99 19.04 -8.07
CA VAL A 68 11.31 20.32 -8.33
C VAL A 68 11.51 21.31 -7.18
N GLY A 69 11.85 20.82 -6.00
CA GLY A 69 12.10 21.61 -4.80
C GLY A 69 10.95 21.60 -3.81
N TRP A 70 11.30 21.64 -2.52
CA TRP A 70 10.37 21.59 -1.38
C TRP A 70 9.41 22.79 -1.28
N GLY A 71 9.74 23.92 -1.89
CA GLY A 71 8.86 25.10 -1.96
C GLY A 71 7.94 25.13 -3.18
N SER A 72 8.00 24.10 -4.04
CA SER A 72 7.27 24.10 -5.31
C SER A 72 5.78 23.76 -5.13
N PRO A 73 4.89 24.30 -5.98
CA PRO A 73 3.49 23.87 -6.03
C PRO A 73 3.34 22.36 -6.28
N THR A 74 4.24 21.78 -7.09
CA THR A 74 4.26 20.33 -7.38
C THR A 74 4.50 19.50 -6.13
N PHE A 75 5.47 19.87 -5.30
CA PHE A 75 5.70 19.21 -4.01
C PHE A 75 4.48 19.36 -3.09
N ALA A 76 3.90 20.56 -2.98
CA ALA A 76 2.74 20.80 -2.13
C ALA A 76 1.54 19.90 -2.51
N VAL A 77 1.24 19.80 -3.81
CA VAL A 77 0.19 18.91 -4.32
C VAL A 77 0.52 17.44 -4.04
N ALA A 78 1.75 17.00 -4.31
CA ALA A 78 2.16 15.61 -4.08
C ALA A 78 2.14 15.22 -2.60
N ALA A 79 2.54 16.13 -1.70
CA ALA A 79 2.53 15.91 -0.26
C ALA A 79 1.11 15.81 0.31
N VAL A 80 0.20 16.71 -0.10
CA VAL A 80 -1.21 16.64 0.29
C VAL A 80 -1.87 15.37 -0.26
N PHE A 81 -1.58 15.01 -1.51
CA PHE A 81 -2.05 13.77 -2.11
C PHE A 81 -1.56 12.54 -1.34
N ALA A 82 -0.26 12.50 -0.98
CA ALA A 82 0.31 11.43 -0.17
C ALA A 82 -0.38 11.32 1.20
N TYR A 83 -0.62 12.46 1.86
CA TYR A 83 -1.33 12.50 3.12
C TYR A 83 -2.73 11.89 3.02
N ILE A 84 -3.53 12.29 2.03
CA ILE A 84 -4.90 11.79 1.83
C ILE A 84 -4.89 10.27 1.61
N VAL A 85 -4.03 9.77 0.71
CA VAL A 85 -3.96 8.34 0.39
C VAL A 85 -3.51 7.51 1.59
N ILE A 86 -2.53 8.00 2.36
CA ILE A 86 -2.07 7.31 3.57
C ILE A 86 -3.17 7.30 4.62
N TYR A 87 -3.85 8.43 4.84
CA TYR A 87 -4.90 8.54 5.85
C TYR A 87 -6.09 7.63 5.53
N ASP A 88 -6.53 7.59 4.28
CA ASP A 88 -7.62 6.72 3.82
C ASP A 88 -7.25 5.24 3.97
N ALA A 89 -6.05 4.86 3.53
CA ALA A 89 -5.56 3.49 3.67
C ALA A 89 -5.47 3.04 5.15
N LEU A 90 -5.08 3.94 6.06
CA LEU A 90 -5.08 3.67 7.50
C LEU A 90 -6.50 3.50 8.05
N GLY A 91 -7.45 4.35 7.62
CA GLY A 91 -8.85 4.28 8.01
C GLY A 91 -9.48 2.95 7.64
N VAL A 92 -9.34 2.53 6.38
CA VAL A 92 -9.83 1.24 5.89
C VAL A 92 -9.21 0.07 6.64
N ARG A 93 -7.88 0.10 6.85
CA ARG A 93 -7.17 -0.96 7.59
C ARG A 93 -7.66 -1.07 9.04
N ARG A 94 -7.90 0.06 9.71
CA ARG A 94 -8.41 0.09 11.08
C ARG A 94 -9.83 -0.50 11.15
N ALA A 95 -10.71 -0.08 10.25
CA ALA A 95 -12.09 -0.60 10.19
C ALA A 95 -12.12 -2.12 9.93
N ALA A 96 -11.33 -2.60 8.97
CA ALA A 96 -11.21 -4.02 8.68
C ALA A 96 -10.68 -4.82 9.89
N GLY A 97 -9.67 -4.29 10.60
CA GLY A 97 -9.14 -4.92 11.82
C GLY A 97 -10.17 -4.99 12.94
N MET A 98 -10.95 -3.93 13.15
CA MET A 98 -12.06 -3.91 14.12
C MET A 98 -13.15 -4.93 13.74
N HIS A 99 -13.55 -5.00 12.47
CA HIS A 99 -14.54 -5.97 12.01
C HIS A 99 -14.04 -7.41 12.20
N ALA A 100 -12.77 -7.69 11.88
CA ALA A 100 -12.18 -9.02 12.09
C ALA A 100 -12.15 -9.40 13.58
N ALA A 101 -11.79 -8.47 14.47
CA ALA A 101 -11.81 -8.72 15.92
C ALA A 101 -13.22 -9.04 16.43
N LEU A 102 -14.22 -8.27 16.01
CA LEU A 102 -15.62 -8.49 16.41
C LEU A 102 -16.18 -9.80 15.85
N LEU A 103 -15.84 -10.16 14.62
CA LEU A 103 -16.20 -11.46 14.04
C LEU A 103 -15.58 -12.63 14.82
N ASN A 104 -14.30 -12.51 15.22
CA ASN A 104 -13.64 -13.54 16.02
C ASN A 104 -14.34 -13.73 17.38
N GLU A 105 -14.77 -12.64 18.02
CA GLU A 105 -15.52 -12.70 19.29
C GLU A 105 -16.89 -13.38 19.11
N LEU A 106 -17.63 -13.02 18.05
CA LEU A 106 -18.92 -13.64 17.75
C LEU A 106 -18.80 -15.15 17.49
N VAL A 107 -17.76 -15.59 16.78
CA VAL A 107 -17.50 -17.02 16.54
C VAL A 107 -17.27 -17.76 17.85
N VAL A 108 -16.52 -17.18 18.79
CA VAL A 108 -16.27 -17.76 20.12
C VAL A 108 -17.57 -17.86 20.93
N GLN A 109 -18.37 -16.79 20.95
CA GLN A 109 -19.65 -16.78 21.66
C GLN A 109 -20.64 -17.81 21.09
N LEU A 110 -20.77 -17.86 19.75
CA LEU A 110 -21.63 -18.83 19.08
C LEU A 110 -21.22 -20.27 19.38
N ARG A 111 -19.92 -20.55 19.41
CA ARG A 111 -19.41 -21.88 19.75
C ARG A 111 -19.80 -22.28 21.16
N HIS A 112 -19.67 -21.37 22.13
CA HIS A 112 -20.07 -21.61 23.51
C HIS A 112 -21.60 -21.82 23.65
N LEU A 113 -22.44 -21.23 22.80
CA LEU A 113 -23.90 -21.45 22.84
C LEU A 113 -24.34 -22.78 22.24
N LEU A 114 -23.49 -23.40 21.41
CA LEU A 114 -23.77 -24.65 20.71
C LEU A 114 -23.18 -25.89 21.41
N ASP A 115 -22.37 -25.68 22.45
CA ASP A 115 -21.80 -26.70 23.33
C ASP A 115 -22.66 -26.87 24.61
#